data_AF-A0A2G8CRR6-F1
#
_entry.id   AF-A0A2G8CRR6-F1
#
_cell.length_a   1.000
_cell.length_b   1.000
_cell.length_c   1.000
_cell.angle_alpha   90.00
_cell.angle_beta   90.00
_cell.angle_gamma   90.00
#
_symmetry.space_group_name_H-M   'P 1'
#
loop_
_entity.id
_entity.type
_entity.pdbx_description
1 polymer ?
#
loop_
_entity_poly.entity_id
_entity_poly.type
_entity_poly.pdbx_seq_one_letter_code
_entity_poly.pdbx_strand_id
1 'polypeptide(L)'
;MIRWNPGGQGGSPVHDPDDALRASIEHDRDLAWELYDVRPEHPRIAELARSVLEREPQFTGMIILLALHREACGDIEAARELLQGLVARRDRQYVNAVKKLRDLEFSDRRFAEARRLAELALREDPEPGWLDVMDLGSALVFTGDPAGGWDRIDEAVEMAARQDPERYADALGQRATRLLGTGAHPSRFLPAAQEALAADPGEPLLATTLAYAYLYDYRPAEAEQLLRGVLSEDPTDEIAQGGLTVARAFLNPVERGDATMEVLRASGMGEIAWRILRDQMFGTGIEEALAALDGVMPAELAESMRDPLDGEAASESRGEGRILAWHDGQRPGSGDAWGIAGGFRLMTSAEVADMEERIERSPEDWPQWSTEDEYFTLILTDDAGGYLIEGPGGRLLQRRDGAPDRQAAPSIADWLWDRVAAFGGEDPRPAGHVAGDASGSAEGGTPVR
;
A
#
# COMPACT_ATOMS: atom_id res chain seq x y z
N MET A 1 -32.52 71.03 -45.09
CA MET A 1 -33.72 70.86 -44.23
C MET A 1 -33.51 69.57 -43.44
N ILE A 2 -32.98 69.72 -42.23
CA ILE A 2 -32.56 68.62 -41.34
C ILE A 2 -33.75 68.28 -40.45
N ARG A 3 -34.22 67.03 -40.47
CA ARG A 3 -35.12 66.50 -39.44
C ARG A 3 -34.29 65.75 -38.41
N TRP A 4 -34.09 66.42 -37.29
CA TRP A 4 -33.51 65.92 -36.06
C TRP A 4 -34.57 65.09 -35.34
N ASN A 5 -34.24 63.88 -34.89
CA ASN A 5 -35.12 63.00 -34.13
C ASN A 5 -34.56 62.89 -32.70
N PRO A 6 -35.09 63.62 -31.70
CA PRO A 6 -34.65 63.53 -30.32
C PRO A 6 -35.56 62.54 -29.59
N GLY A 7 -35.12 61.29 -29.49
CA GLY A 7 -35.96 60.26 -28.87
C GLY A 7 -35.25 58.92 -28.69
N GLY A 8 -33.96 58.92 -28.42
CA GLY A 8 -33.26 57.73 -27.90
C GLY A 8 -33.25 57.81 -26.38
N GLN A 9 -34.31 57.33 -25.73
CA GLN A 9 -34.25 57.03 -24.30
C GLN A 9 -33.24 55.89 -24.12
N GLY A 10 -32.04 56.24 -23.68
CA GLY A 10 -31.11 55.30 -23.07
C GLY A 10 -31.70 54.83 -21.74
N GLY A 11 -32.57 53.82 -21.80
CA GLY A 11 -32.84 52.99 -20.63
C GLY A 11 -31.57 52.20 -20.36
N SER A 12 -30.79 52.62 -19.37
CA SER A 12 -29.84 51.70 -18.73
C SER A 12 -30.63 50.44 -18.39
N PRO A 13 -30.16 49.23 -18.79
CA PRO A 13 -30.83 48.01 -18.40
C PRO A 13 -30.91 48.03 -16.87
N VAL A 14 -32.13 48.05 -16.35
CA VAL A 14 -32.37 47.87 -14.92
C VAL A 14 -31.92 46.44 -14.66
N HIS A 15 -30.69 46.27 -14.16
CA HIS A 15 -30.22 44.98 -13.70
C HIS A 15 -31.17 44.52 -12.60
N ASP A 16 -31.85 43.41 -12.85
CA ASP A 16 -32.68 42.76 -11.86
C ASP A 16 -31.77 42.45 -10.64
N PRO A 17 -32.08 42.93 -9.42
CA PRO A 17 -31.31 42.58 -8.23
C PRO A 17 -31.12 41.06 -8.05
N ASP A 18 -32.05 40.27 -8.58
CA ASP A 18 -31.95 38.80 -8.58
C ASP A 18 -30.84 38.29 -9.52
N ASP A 19 -30.56 38.99 -10.62
CA ASP A 19 -29.46 38.65 -11.53
C ASP A 19 -28.10 39.00 -10.92
N ALA A 20 -28.00 40.11 -10.18
CA ALA A 20 -26.79 40.49 -9.47
C ALA A 20 -26.45 39.49 -8.34
N LEU A 21 -27.46 39.03 -7.61
CA LEU A 21 -27.29 37.98 -6.60
C LEU A 21 -26.85 36.66 -7.22
N ARG A 22 -27.50 36.23 -8.32
CA ARG A 22 -27.13 35.00 -9.03
C ARG A 22 -25.69 35.04 -9.52
N ALA A 23 -25.28 36.14 -10.16
CA ALA A 23 -23.91 36.31 -10.64
C ALA A 23 -22.88 36.29 -9.51
N SER A 24 -23.22 36.83 -8.32
CA SER A 24 -22.35 36.75 -7.15
C SER A 24 -22.22 35.33 -6.59
N ILE A 25 -23.32 34.55 -6.58
CA ILE A 25 -23.29 33.15 -6.15
C ILE A 25 -22.46 32.29 -7.11
N GLU A 26 -22.64 32.50 -8.42
CA GLU A 26 -21.86 31.81 -9.46
C GLU A 26 -20.37 32.14 -9.34
N HIS A 27 -20.02 33.41 -9.17
CA HIS A 27 -18.63 33.83 -8.98
C HIS A 27 -17.99 33.18 -7.75
N ASP A 28 -18.67 33.20 -6.60
CA ASP A 28 -18.12 32.62 -5.37
C ASP A 28 -17.99 31.09 -5.48
N ARG A 29 -18.96 30.42 -6.13
CA ARG A 29 -18.92 28.98 -6.42
C ARG A 29 -17.72 28.63 -7.29
N ASP A 30 -17.57 29.30 -8.43
CA ASP A 30 -16.55 28.97 -9.43
C ASP A 30 -15.16 29.23 -8.86
N LEU A 31 -14.97 30.36 -8.18
CA LEU A 31 -13.71 30.67 -7.50
C LEU A 31 -13.37 29.65 -6.40
N ALA A 32 -14.37 29.13 -5.68
CA ALA A 32 -14.12 28.12 -4.65
C ALA A 32 -13.64 26.80 -5.25
N TRP A 33 -14.21 26.37 -6.38
CA TRP A 33 -13.74 25.18 -7.11
C TRP A 33 -12.36 25.39 -7.73
N GLU A 34 -12.12 26.52 -8.40
CA GLU A 34 -10.80 26.85 -8.95
C GLU A 34 -9.72 26.88 -7.85
N LEU A 35 -10.03 27.41 -6.67
CA LEU A 35 -9.12 27.38 -5.54
C LEU A 35 -8.89 25.96 -5.02
N TYR A 36 -9.92 25.12 -4.98
CA TYR A 36 -9.78 23.74 -4.54
C TYR A 36 -8.89 22.93 -5.50
N ASP A 37 -9.04 23.11 -6.81
CA ASP A 37 -8.24 22.41 -7.81
C ASP A 37 -6.73 22.74 -7.72
N VAL A 38 -6.39 23.94 -7.23
CA VAL A 38 -4.99 24.40 -7.11
C VAL A 38 -4.43 24.21 -5.70
N ARG A 39 -5.25 24.40 -4.67
CA ARG A 39 -4.85 24.35 -3.26
C ARG A 39 -6.05 23.97 -2.37
N PRO A 40 -6.35 22.66 -2.24
CA PRO A 40 -7.50 22.15 -1.49
C PRO A 40 -7.64 22.67 -0.06
N GLU A 41 -6.53 23.00 0.62
CA GLU A 41 -6.50 23.47 2.01
C GLU A 41 -6.63 25.00 2.13
N HIS A 42 -6.85 25.72 1.03
CA HIS A 42 -6.90 27.18 1.07
C HIS A 42 -8.11 27.66 1.90
N PRO A 43 -7.92 28.46 2.98
CA PRO A 43 -8.99 28.78 3.95
C PRO A 43 -10.18 29.54 3.33
N ARG A 44 -9.95 30.27 2.25
CA ARG A 44 -10.99 31.00 1.51
C ARG A 44 -12.04 30.08 0.87
N ILE A 45 -11.73 28.80 0.63
CA ILE A 45 -12.71 27.83 0.10
C ILE A 45 -13.88 27.70 1.08
N ALA A 46 -13.61 27.53 2.37
CA ALA A 46 -14.65 27.45 3.39
C ALA A 46 -15.46 28.74 3.53
N GLU A 47 -14.85 29.91 3.32
CA GLU A 47 -15.54 31.21 3.36
C GLU A 47 -16.50 31.36 2.18
N LEU A 48 -16.04 31.09 0.96
CA LEU A 48 -16.83 31.16 -0.25
C LEU A 48 -17.97 30.13 -0.23
N ALA A 49 -17.68 28.89 0.16
CA ALA A 49 -18.68 27.85 0.28
C ALA A 49 -19.78 28.19 1.29
N ARG A 50 -19.41 28.67 2.48
CA ARG A 50 -20.39 29.12 3.48
C ARG A 50 -21.19 30.31 3.01
N SER A 51 -20.54 31.29 2.38
CA SER A 51 -21.24 32.43 1.78
C SER A 51 -22.30 31.97 0.78
N VAL A 52 -21.98 31.04 -0.12
CA VAL A 52 -22.97 30.47 -1.05
C VAL A 52 -24.08 29.74 -0.30
N LEU A 53 -23.75 28.91 0.69
CA LEU A 53 -24.74 28.14 1.47
C LEU A 53 -25.64 29.00 2.36
N GLU A 54 -25.21 30.19 2.79
CA GLU A 54 -26.08 31.15 3.49
C GLU A 54 -27.18 31.69 2.57
N ARG A 55 -26.88 31.84 1.27
CA ARG A 55 -27.82 32.31 0.24
C ARG A 55 -28.63 31.15 -0.36
N GLU A 56 -28.03 29.97 -0.49
CA GLU A 56 -28.62 28.74 -1.01
C GLU A 56 -28.28 27.51 -0.15
N PRO A 57 -28.97 27.31 0.99
CA PRO A 57 -28.62 26.25 1.96
C PRO A 57 -28.71 24.81 1.44
N GLN A 58 -29.42 24.62 0.33
CA GLN A 58 -29.62 23.32 -0.30
C GLN A 58 -28.65 23.09 -1.48
N PHE A 59 -27.66 23.97 -1.70
CA PHE A 59 -26.72 23.82 -2.80
C PHE A 59 -25.73 22.68 -2.52
N THR A 60 -26.14 21.46 -2.89
CA THR A 60 -25.38 20.22 -2.62
C THR A 60 -23.93 20.27 -3.11
N GLY A 61 -23.67 20.87 -4.27
CA GLY A 61 -22.30 21.03 -4.79
C GLY A 61 -21.37 21.77 -3.82
N MET A 62 -21.87 22.80 -3.13
CA MET A 62 -21.07 23.55 -2.15
C MET A 62 -20.94 22.82 -0.81
N ILE A 63 -21.89 21.96 -0.46
CA ILE A 63 -21.76 21.08 0.71
C ILE A 63 -20.69 20.02 0.45
N ILE A 64 -20.68 19.42 -0.75
CA ILE A 64 -19.63 18.47 -1.17
C ILE A 64 -18.27 19.17 -1.18
N LEU A 65 -18.14 20.34 -1.80
CA LEU A 65 -16.88 21.09 -1.81
C LEU A 65 -16.39 21.40 -0.39
N LEU A 66 -17.29 21.81 0.50
CA LEU A 66 -16.93 22.06 1.89
C LEU A 66 -16.44 20.78 2.59
N ALA A 67 -17.06 19.63 2.34
CA ALA A 67 -16.61 18.35 2.88
C ALA A 67 -15.22 17.96 2.35
N LEU A 68 -14.98 18.09 1.04
CA LEU A 68 -13.68 17.83 0.42
C LEU A 68 -12.57 18.75 0.97
N HIS A 69 -12.88 20.04 1.16
CA HIS A 69 -11.95 20.97 1.79
C HIS A 69 -11.62 20.58 3.24
N ARG A 70 -12.63 20.10 4.01
CA ARG A 70 -12.43 19.62 5.39
C ARG A 70 -11.53 18.39 5.41
N GLU A 71 -11.76 17.45 4.52
CA GLU A 71 -10.90 16.28 4.33
C GLU A 71 -9.45 16.69 4.04
N ALA A 72 -9.23 17.60 3.08
CA ALA A 72 -7.89 18.12 2.75
C ALA A 72 -7.20 18.82 3.94
N CYS A 73 -7.97 19.49 4.81
CA CYS A 73 -7.46 20.08 6.05
C CYS A 73 -7.24 19.06 7.19
N GLY A 74 -7.53 17.77 6.99
CA GLY A 74 -7.45 16.72 8.01
C GLY A 74 -8.63 16.70 8.99
N ASP A 75 -9.69 17.46 8.75
CA ASP A 75 -10.91 17.52 9.57
C ASP A 75 -11.93 16.47 9.09
N ILE A 76 -11.53 15.19 9.20
CA ILE A 76 -12.25 14.04 8.64
C ILE A 76 -13.66 13.89 9.23
N GLU A 77 -13.83 14.10 10.54
CA GLU A 77 -15.15 14.01 11.18
C GLU A 77 -16.11 15.08 10.66
N ALA A 78 -15.65 16.32 10.48
CA ALA A 78 -16.50 17.37 9.91
C ALA A 78 -16.88 17.08 8.45
N ALA A 79 -15.95 16.55 7.65
CA ALA A 79 -16.24 16.10 6.28
C ALA A 79 -17.32 14.99 6.28
N ARG A 80 -17.17 14.01 7.17
CA ARG A 80 -18.11 12.90 7.35
C ARG A 80 -19.51 13.38 7.73
N GLU A 81 -19.63 14.26 8.72
CA GLU A 81 -20.92 14.82 9.15
C GLU A 81 -21.66 15.51 8.01
N LEU A 82 -20.95 16.30 7.19
CA LEU A 82 -21.53 16.98 6.03
C LEU A 82 -22.07 15.98 5.00
N LEU A 83 -21.29 14.95 4.66
CA LEU A 83 -21.67 13.93 3.68
C LEU A 83 -22.80 13.04 4.19
N GLN A 84 -22.78 12.63 5.47
CA GLN A 84 -23.89 11.92 6.10
C GLN A 84 -25.18 12.76 6.08
N GLY A 85 -25.08 14.06 6.31
CA GLY A 85 -26.19 15.00 6.17
C GLY A 85 -26.78 15.04 4.76
N LEU A 86 -25.96 14.91 3.71
CA LEU A 86 -26.44 14.80 2.33
C LEU A 86 -27.10 13.44 2.06
N VAL A 87 -26.49 12.35 2.50
CA VAL A 87 -27.04 10.99 2.36
C VAL A 87 -28.43 10.90 3.03
N ALA A 88 -28.63 11.55 4.18
CA ALA A 88 -29.90 11.56 4.89
C ALA A 88 -31.05 12.25 4.11
N ARG A 89 -30.75 13.17 3.19
CA ARG A 89 -31.77 13.91 2.42
C ARG A 89 -32.48 13.07 1.37
N ARG A 90 -31.82 11.99 0.88
CA ARG A 90 -32.36 11.10 -0.18
C ARG A 90 -32.87 11.87 -1.41
N ASP A 91 -32.19 12.95 -1.79
CA ASP A 91 -32.54 13.74 -2.96
C ASP A 91 -31.85 13.22 -4.24
N ARG A 92 -31.94 13.96 -5.34
CA ARG A 92 -31.34 13.59 -6.63
C ARG A 92 -29.82 13.40 -6.61
N GLN A 93 -29.12 13.90 -5.59
CA GLN A 93 -27.68 13.76 -5.40
C GLN A 93 -27.32 12.63 -4.42
N TYR A 94 -28.31 11.87 -3.93
CA TYR A 94 -28.12 10.83 -2.94
C TYR A 94 -26.99 9.85 -3.32
N VAL A 95 -27.00 9.30 -4.53
CA VAL A 95 -25.96 8.36 -4.99
C VAL A 95 -24.58 9.01 -4.98
N ASN A 96 -24.44 10.25 -5.47
CA ASN A 96 -23.17 10.98 -5.45
C ASN A 96 -22.68 11.23 -4.01
N ALA A 97 -23.58 11.55 -3.08
CA ALA A 97 -23.23 11.72 -1.68
C ALA A 97 -22.77 10.40 -1.04
N VAL A 98 -23.40 9.28 -1.38
CA VAL A 98 -22.95 7.94 -0.93
C VAL A 98 -21.56 7.62 -1.49
N LYS A 99 -21.30 7.90 -2.77
CA LYS A 99 -19.97 7.68 -3.39
C LYS A 99 -18.90 8.54 -2.72
N LYS A 100 -19.16 9.83 -2.47
CA LYS A 100 -18.21 10.69 -1.74
C LYS A 100 -17.97 10.25 -0.30
N LEU A 101 -19.01 9.78 0.39
CA LEU A 101 -18.83 9.22 1.73
C LEU A 101 -18.02 7.92 1.68
N ARG A 102 -18.26 7.04 0.70
CA ARG A 102 -17.44 5.83 0.48
C ARG A 102 -15.97 6.20 0.32
N ASP A 103 -15.67 7.17 -0.53
CA ASP A 103 -14.29 7.59 -0.80
C ASP A 103 -13.62 8.12 0.48
N LEU A 104 -14.31 8.97 1.25
CA LEU A 104 -13.82 9.48 2.54
C LEU A 104 -13.55 8.35 3.54
N GLU A 105 -14.49 7.41 3.69
CA GLU A 105 -14.33 6.27 4.61
C GLU A 105 -13.20 5.34 4.16
N PHE A 106 -12.93 5.24 2.86
CA PHE A 106 -11.80 4.48 2.33
C PHE A 106 -10.47 5.18 2.65
N SER A 107 -10.37 6.50 2.42
CA SER A 107 -9.21 7.32 2.77
C SER A 107 -8.90 7.27 4.27
N ASP A 108 -9.94 7.27 5.12
CA ASP A 108 -9.84 7.14 6.57
C ASP A 108 -9.68 5.68 7.06
N ARG A 109 -9.36 4.75 6.14
CA ARG A 109 -9.13 3.32 6.42
C ARG A 109 -10.29 2.59 7.10
N ARG A 110 -11.49 3.14 7.05
CA ARG A 110 -12.73 2.52 7.53
C ARG A 110 -13.32 1.61 6.45
N PHE A 111 -12.51 0.64 6.01
CA PHE A 111 -12.77 -0.18 4.83
C PHE A 111 -14.08 -0.96 4.88
N ALA A 112 -14.50 -1.42 6.06
CA ALA A 112 -15.79 -2.09 6.23
C ALA A 112 -16.97 -1.17 5.89
N GLU A 113 -16.90 0.10 6.30
CA GLU A 113 -17.92 1.10 6.00
C GLU A 113 -17.84 1.54 4.53
N ALA A 114 -16.63 1.76 4.00
CA ALA A 114 -16.42 2.04 2.59
C ALA A 114 -17.03 0.93 1.70
N ARG A 115 -16.81 -0.34 2.04
CA ARG A 115 -17.45 -1.48 1.34
C ARG A 115 -18.97 -1.39 1.41
N ARG A 116 -19.55 -1.19 2.61
CA ARG A 116 -21.01 -1.08 2.78
C ARG A 116 -21.59 0.03 1.91
N LEU A 117 -20.91 1.17 1.82
CA LEU A 117 -21.31 2.31 1.02
C LEU A 117 -21.13 2.07 -0.48
N ALA A 118 -20.07 1.37 -0.90
CA ALA A 118 -19.87 0.96 -2.29
C ALA A 118 -21.01 0.01 -2.76
N GLU A 119 -21.35 -0.99 -1.95
CA GLU A 119 -22.49 -1.89 -2.21
C GLU A 119 -23.83 -1.13 -2.27
N LEU A 120 -23.98 -0.10 -1.43
CA LEU A 120 -25.17 0.77 -1.44
C LEU A 120 -25.23 1.64 -2.69
N ALA A 121 -24.11 2.25 -3.10
CA ALA A 121 -24.03 3.06 -4.31
C ALA A 121 -24.41 2.24 -5.54
N LEU A 122 -23.83 1.04 -5.71
CA LEU A 122 -24.15 0.15 -6.84
C LEU A 122 -25.61 -0.32 -6.85
N ARG A 123 -26.25 -0.44 -5.69
CA ARG A 123 -27.66 -0.85 -5.58
C ARG A 123 -28.63 0.27 -5.95
N GLU A 124 -28.27 1.50 -5.61
CA GLU A 124 -29.14 2.68 -5.75
C GLU A 124 -28.89 3.41 -7.08
N ASP A 125 -27.77 3.14 -7.74
CA ASP A 125 -27.46 3.64 -9.09
C ASP A 125 -28.06 2.72 -10.16
N PRO A 126 -29.00 3.20 -11.01
CA PRO A 126 -29.56 2.40 -12.10
C PRO A 126 -28.54 2.10 -13.21
N GLU A 127 -27.47 2.89 -13.32
CA GLU A 127 -26.44 2.77 -14.36
C GLU A 127 -25.05 2.96 -13.73
N PRO A 128 -24.60 2.04 -12.85
CA PRO A 128 -23.33 2.18 -12.17
C PRO A 128 -22.17 2.22 -13.18
N GLY A 129 -21.19 3.09 -12.95
CA GLY A 129 -20.00 3.16 -13.78
C GLY A 129 -19.01 2.04 -13.46
N TRP A 130 -18.10 1.75 -14.39
CA TRP A 130 -17.02 0.79 -14.17
C TRP A 130 -16.13 1.18 -12.97
N LEU A 131 -15.91 2.47 -12.73
CA LEU A 131 -15.18 2.97 -11.55
C LEU A 131 -15.85 2.55 -10.23
N ASP A 132 -17.18 2.58 -10.15
CA ASP A 132 -17.90 2.19 -8.94
C ASP A 132 -17.72 0.70 -8.61
N VAL A 133 -17.62 -0.14 -9.66
CA VAL A 133 -17.33 -1.57 -9.53
C VAL A 133 -15.89 -1.77 -9.06
N MET A 134 -14.93 -1.00 -9.58
CA MET A 134 -13.54 -1.04 -9.10
C MET A 134 -13.41 -0.61 -7.65
N ASP A 135 -14.13 0.43 -7.22
CA ASP A 135 -14.13 0.91 -5.84
C ASP A 135 -14.66 -0.14 -4.86
N LEU A 136 -15.72 -0.86 -5.24
CA LEU A 136 -16.15 -2.03 -4.47
C LEU A 136 -15.06 -3.11 -4.45
N GLY A 137 -14.43 -3.40 -5.59
CA GLY A 137 -13.33 -4.35 -5.69
C GLY A 137 -12.19 -4.04 -4.71
N SER A 138 -11.73 -2.79 -4.69
CA SER A 138 -10.73 -2.33 -3.72
C SER A 138 -11.18 -2.53 -2.27
N ALA A 139 -12.42 -2.14 -1.93
CA ALA A 139 -12.94 -2.30 -0.57
C ALA A 139 -13.10 -3.77 -0.14
N LEU A 140 -13.38 -4.68 -1.08
CA LEU A 140 -13.40 -6.13 -0.80
C LEU A 140 -12.03 -6.66 -0.39
N VAL A 141 -10.95 -6.23 -1.06
CA VAL A 141 -9.59 -6.65 -0.71
C VAL A 141 -9.27 -6.28 0.74
N PHE A 142 -9.49 -5.03 1.12
CA PHE A 142 -9.23 -4.55 2.48
C PHE A 142 -10.20 -5.08 3.56
N THR A 143 -11.27 -5.77 3.18
CA THR A 143 -12.22 -6.40 4.11
C THR A 143 -12.15 -7.93 4.12
N GLY A 144 -11.05 -8.50 3.62
CA GLY A 144 -10.74 -9.92 3.75
C GLY A 144 -11.19 -10.80 2.57
N ASP A 145 -11.55 -10.21 1.42
CA ASP A 145 -11.84 -10.94 0.18
C ASP A 145 -10.96 -10.43 -0.98
N PRO A 146 -9.64 -10.71 -0.95
CA PRO A 146 -8.71 -10.25 -1.99
C PRO A 146 -9.03 -10.82 -3.37
N ALA A 147 -9.33 -12.13 -3.46
CA ALA A 147 -9.64 -12.78 -4.73
C ALA A 147 -10.91 -12.20 -5.36
N GLY A 148 -12.00 -12.13 -4.59
CA GLY A 148 -13.25 -11.52 -5.07
C GLY A 148 -13.08 -10.05 -5.41
N GLY A 149 -12.29 -9.30 -4.63
CA GLY A 149 -11.99 -7.90 -4.88
C GLY A 149 -11.25 -7.68 -6.20
N TRP A 150 -10.21 -8.47 -6.49
CA TRP A 150 -9.48 -8.36 -7.74
C TRP A 150 -10.31 -8.80 -8.95
N ASP A 151 -11.14 -9.85 -8.81
CA ASP A 151 -12.02 -10.28 -9.89
C ASP A 151 -13.05 -9.18 -10.25
N ARG A 152 -13.54 -8.42 -9.25
CA ARG A 152 -14.38 -7.23 -9.51
C ARG A 152 -13.65 -6.12 -10.26
N ILE A 153 -12.37 -5.93 -9.99
CA ILE A 153 -11.57 -4.93 -10.72
C ILE A 153 -11.44 -5.35 -12.20
N ASP A 154 -11.27 -6.64 -12.49
CA ASP A 154 -11.23 -7.12 -13.87
C ASP A 154 -12.59 -7.01 -14.58
N GLU A 155 -13.69 -7.37 -13.89
CA GLU A 155 -15.06 -7.18 -14.40
C GLU A 155 -15.34 -5.72 -14.80
N ALA A 156 -14.80 -4.76 -14.05
CA ALA A 156 -14.94 -3.34 -14.36
C ALA A 156 -14.24 -2.94 -15.66
N VAL A 157 -13.07 -3.51 -15.96
CA VAL A 157 -12.37 -3.29 -17.24
C VAL A 157 -13.20 -3.83 -18.41
N GLU A 158 -13.79 -5.02 -18.26
CA GLU A 158 -14.70 -5.58 -19.27
C GLU A 158 -15.99 -4.75 -19.43
N MET A 159 -16.45 -4.11 -18.37
CA MET A 159 -17.57 -3.19 -18.40
C MET A 159 -17.22 -1.91 -19.17
N ALA A 160 -16.07 -1.30 -18.90
CA ALA A 160 -15.56 -0.14 -19.63
C ALA A 160 -15.46 -0.43 -21.14
N ALA A 161 -14.86 -1.57 -21.51
CA ALA A 161 -14.75 -1.98 -22.91
C ALA A 161 -16.09 -2.04 -23.67
N ARG A 162 -17.18 -2.35 -22.96
CA ARG A 162 -18.52 -2.49 -23.55
C ARG A 162 -19.34 -1.21 -23.53
N GLN A 163 -19.22 -0.42 -22.46
CA GLN A 163 -20.11 0.71 -22.17
C GLN A 163 -19.47 2.07 -22.39
N ASP A 164 -18.14 2.14 -22.29
CA ASP A 164 -17.34 3.37 -22.33
C ASP A 164 -15.98 3.10 -23.04
N PRO A 165 -15.98 2.70 -24.33
CA PRO A 165 -14.76 2.29 -25.03
C PRO A 165 -13.70 3.38 -25.12
N GLU A 166 -14.12 4.66 -25.12
CA GLU A 166 -13.23 5.82 -25.11
C GLU A 166 -12.39 5.92 -23.83
N ARG A 167 -12.86 5.35 -22.72
CA ARG A 167 -12.14 5.28 -21.44
C ARG A 167 -11.58 3.90 -21.13
N TYR A 168 -11.52 3.00 -22.12
CA TYR A 168 -10.96 1.67 -21.91
C TYR A 168 -9.49 1.70 -21.50
N ALA A 169 -8.69 2.62 -22.08
CA ALA A 169 -7.30 2.82 -21.68
C ALA A 169 -7.19 3.27 -20.21
N ASP A 170 -8.02 4.24 -19.79
CA ASP A 170 -8.11 4.68 -18.40
C ASP A 170 -8.43 3.50 -17.47
N ALA A 171 -9.38 2.64 -17.85
CA ALA A 171 -9.77 1.49 -17.05
C ALA A 171 -8.62 0.47 -16.89
N LEU A 172 -7.83 0.25 -17.94
CA LEU A 172 -6.62 -0.60 -17.85
C LEU A 172 -5.61 -0.02 -16.85
N GLY A 173 -5.35 1.29 -16.93
CA GLY A 173 -4.51 2.00 -15.97
C GLY A 173 -5.02 1.87 -14.54
N GLN A 174 -6.31 2.13 -14.32
CA GLN A 174 -6.95 2.01 -13.00
C GLN A 174 -6.91 0.58 -12.45
N ARG A 175 -7.07 -0.46 -13.29
CA ARG A 175 -6.86 -1.84 -12.87
C ARG A 175 -5.45 -2.05 -12.35
N ALA A 176 -4.43 -1.65 -13.11
CA ALA A 176 -3.04 -1.82 -12.71
C ALA A 176 -2.73 -1.08 -11.39
N THR A 177 -3.14 0.19 -11.28
CA THR A 177 -2.97 1.01 -10.07
C THR A 177 -3.67 0.40 -8.85
N ARG A 178 -4.89 -0.13 -9.01
CA ARG A 178 -5.63 -0.75 -7.90
C ARG A 178 -5.07 -2.11 -7.52
N LEU A 179 -4.64 -2.93 -8.47
CA LEU A 179 -3.95 -4.18 -8.17
C LEU A 179 -2.68 -3.91 -7.36
N LEU A 180 -1.89 -2.90 -7.75
CA LEU A 180 -0.75 -2.45 -6.97
C LEU A 180 -1.16 -1.97 -5.57
N GLY A 181 -2.06 -0.98 -5.49
CA GLY A 181 -2.50 -0.38 -4.22
C GLY A 181 -3.25 -1.32 -3.28
N THR A 182 -3.68 -2.49 -3.77
CA THR A 182 -4.31 -3.55 -2.96
C THR A 182 -3.37 -4.73 -2.70
N GLY A 183 -2.08 -4.60 -3.02
CA GLY A 183 -1.05 -5.60 -2.71
C GLY A 183 -1.18 -6.88 -3.54
N ALA A 184 -1.71 -6.82 -4.76
CA ALA A 184 -1.80 -7.97 -5.64
C ALA A 184 -0.43 -8.59 -5.90
N HIS A 185 -0.40 -9.92 -5.97
CA HIS A 185 0.83 -10.65 -6.28
C HIS A 185 1.36 -10.25 -7.67
N PRO A 186 2.69 -10.21 -7.88
CA PRO A 186 3.30 -9.82 -9.16
C PRO A 186 2.74 -10.55 -10.38
N SER A 187 2.40 -11.84 -10.24
CA SER A 187 1.82 -12.62 -11.34
C SER A 187 0.47 -12.11 -11.84
N ARG A 188 -0.28 -11.36 -11.02
CA ARG A 188 -1.52 -10.69 -11.42
C ARG A 188 -1.27 -9.25 -11.87
N PHE A 189 -0.39 -8.53 -11.16
CA PHE A 189 -0.07 -7.14 -11.48
C PHE A 189 0.67 -7.00 -12.83
N LEU A 190 1.67 -7.83 -13.09
CA LEU A 190 2.54 -7.74 -14.27
C LEU A 190 1.77 -7.68 -15.59
N PRO A 191 0.88 -8.65 -15.93
CA PRO A 191 0.12 -8.58 -17.18
C PRO A 191 -0.80 -7.36 -17.24
N ALA A 192 -1.41 -6.98 -16.12
CA ALA A 192 -2.30 -5.82 -16.07
C ALA A 192 -1.56 -4.51 -16.35
N ALA A 193 -0.37 -4.33 -15.78
CA ALA A 193 0.48 -3.16 -15.98
C ALA A 193 1.08 -3.11 -17.39
N GLN A 194 1.45 -4.26 -17.96
CA GLN A 194 1.88 -4.32 -19.36
C GLN A 194 0.77 -3.89 -20.33
N GLU A 195 -0.46 -4.36 -20.12
CA GLU A 195 -1.62 -3.95 -20.92
C GLU A 195 -1.93 -2.45 -20.76
N ALA A 196 -1.84 -1.93 -19.52
CA ALA A 196 -2.03 -0.51 -19.25
C ALA A 196 -1.01 0.36 -19.99
N LEU A 197 0.29 0.08 -19.86
CA LEU A 197 1.34 0.86 -20.54
C LEU A 197 1.33 0.69 -22.06
N ALA A 198 0.84 -0.44 -22.58
CA ALA A 198 0.64 -0.60 -24.01
C ALA A 198 -0.49 0.28 -24.54
N ALA A 199 -1.51 0.54 -23.73
CA ALA A 199 -2.63 1.42 -24.07
C ALA A 199 -2.28 2.91 -23.87
N ASP A 200 -1.57 3.23 -22.79
CA ASP A 200 -1.07 4.58 -22.47
C ASP A 200 0.32 4.52 -21.82
N PRO A 201 1.40 4.82 -22.58
CA PRO A 201 2.77 4.78 -22.07
C PRO A 201 3.13 5.91 -21.10
N GLY A 202 2.25 6.90 -20.93
CA GLY A 202 2.59 8.17 -20.28
C GLY A 202 2.56 8.19 -18.75
N GLU A 203 2.43 7.05 -18.08
CA GLU A 203 2.23 7.00 -16.63
C GLU A 203 3.47 6.50 -15.85
N PRO A 204 4.27 7.41 -15.25
CA PRO A 204 5.56 7.08 -14.65
C PRO A 204 5.46 6.11 -13.47
N LEU A 205 4.42 6.25 -12.62
CA LEU A 205 4.23 5.38 -11.47
C LEU A 205 4.03 3.92 -11.91
N LEU A 206 3.21 3.70 -12.95
CA LEU A 206 2.99 2.37 -13.52
C LEU A 206 4.24 1.82 -14.20
N ALA A 207 5.03 2.68 -14.87
CA ALA A 207 6.31 2.30 -15.46
C ALA A 207 7.33 1.84 -14.39
N THR A 208 7.52 2.62 -13.33
CA THR A 208 8.41 2.26 -12.22
C THR A 208 7.96 0.96 -11.55
N THR A 209 6.67 0.82 -11.26
CA THR A 209 6.13 -0.38 -10.62
C THR A 209 6.24 -1.62 -11.52
N LEU A 210 6.00 -1.49 -12.84
CA LEU A 210 6.19 -2.58 -13.78
C LEU A 210 7.65 -3.03 -13.83
N ALA A 211 8.61 -2.11 -13.71
CA ALA A 211 10.02 -2.49 -13.64
C ALA A 211 10.31 -3.38 -12.43
N TYR A 212 9.74 -3.11 -11.25
CA TYR A 212 9.85 -4.01 -10.09
C TYR A 212 9.18 -5.37 -10.32
N ALA A 213 8.05 -5.40 -11.02
CA ALA A 213 7.44 -6.67 -11.43
C ALA A 213 8.32 -7.45 -12.42
N TYR A 214 9.04 -6.77 -13.31
CA TYR A 214 10.06 -7.40 -14.15
C TYR A 214 11.24 -7.93 -13.34
N LEU A 215 11.69 -7.24 -12.29
CA LEU A 215 12.70 -7.77 -11.38
C LEU A 215 12.22 -9.04 -10.68
N TYR A 216 10.96 -9.07 -10.24
CA TYR A 216 10.32 -10.26 -9.69
C TYR A 216 10.27 -11.42 -10.69
N ASP A 217 9.94 -11.14 -11.96
CA ASP A 217 9.93 -12.13 -13.03
C ASP A 217 11.34 -12.42 -13.61
N TYR A 218 12.40 -11.92 -12.97
CA TYR A 218 13.80 -12.13 -13.36
C TYR A 218 14.12 -11.63 -14.78
N ARG A 219 13.54 -10.49 -15.14
CA ARG A 219 13.72 -9.73 -16.39
C ARG A 219 14.41 -8.37 -16.15
N PRO A 220 15.63 -8.35 -15.57
CA PRO A 220 16.25 -7.12 -15.09
C PRO A 220 16.70 -6.15 -16.20
N ALA A 221 16.90 -6.63 -17.43
CA ALA A 221 17.23 -5.77 -18.56
C ALA A 221 16.04 -4.89 -18.97
N GLU A 222 14.84 -5.49 -19.04
CA GLU A 222 13.62 -4.73 -19.30
C GLU A 222 13.28 -3.78 -18.16
N ALA A 223 13.51 -4.18 -16.91
CA ALA A 223 13.39 -3.30 -15.76
C ALA A 223 14.33 -2.09 -15.88
N GLU A 224 15.62 -2.32 -16.13
CA GLU A 224 16.61 -1.24 -16.28
C GLU A 224 16.24 -0.27 -17.41
N GLN A 225 15.81 -0.79 -18.57
CA GLN A 225 15.40 0.06 -19.69
C GLN A 225 14.23 0.96 -19.31
N LEU A 226 13.22 0.40 -18.64
CA LEU A 226 12.01 1.13 -18.25
C LEU A 226 12.33 2.21 -17.21
N LEU A 227 13.13 1.88 -16.19
CA LEU A 227 13.56 2.81 -15.13
C LEU A 227 14.41 3.96 -15.68
N ARG A 228 15.30 3.69 -16.64
CA ARG A 228 16.04 4.75 -17.34
C ARG A 228 15.13 5.69 -18.14
N GLY A 229 14.03 5.16 -18.68
CA GLY A 229 13.00 5.97 -19.34
C GLY A 229 12.37 6.95 -18.35
N VAL A 230 11.88 6.46 -17.21
CA VAL A 230 11.33 7.29 -16.13
C VAL A 230 12.33 8.35 -15.67
N LEU A 231 13.57 7.96 -15.36
CA LEU A 231 14.62 8.89 -14.91
C LEU A 231 15.08 9.90 -15.96
N SER A 232 14.75 9.68 -17.24
CA SER A 232 14.99 10.67 -18.29
C SER A 232 13.96 11.79 -18.28
N GLU A 233 12.76 11.52 -17.78
CA GLU A 233 11.67 12.48 -17.62
C GLU A 233 11.75 13.17 -16.26
N ASP A 234 11.95 12.40 -15.19
CA ASP A 234 12.17 12.89 -13.83
C ASP A 234 13.43 12.26 -13.22
N PRO A 235 14.59 12.95 -13.29
CA PRO A 235 15.82 12.47 -12.68
C PRO A 235 15.79 12.40 -11.14
N THR A 236 14.78 13.00 -10.49
CA THR A 236 14.65 13.08 -9.03
C THR A 236 13.71 12.03 -8.45
N ASP A 237 13.13 11.15 -9.28
CA ASP A 237 12.30 10.05 -8.82
C ASP A 237 13.14 9.03 -8.03
N GLU A 238 13.02 9.08 -6.70
CA GLU A 238 13.78 8.23 -5.77
C GLU A 238 13.43 6.74 -5.91
N ILE A 239 12.16 6.41 -6.23
CA ILE A 239 11.72 5.02 -6.41
C ILE A 239 12.35 4.46 -7.68
N ALA A 240 12.38 5.23 -8.76
CA ALA A 240 13.03 4.82 -10.01
C ALA A 240 14.56 4.71 -9.86
N GLN A 241 15.21 5.60 -9.09
CA GLN A 241 16.64 5.50 -8.75
C GLN A 241 16.95 4.23 -7.93
N GLY A 242 16.12 3.95 -6.91
CA GLY A 242 16.21 2.73 -6.11
C GLY A 242 16.04 1.48 -6.98
N GLY A 243 15.02 1.46 -7.83
CA GLY A 243 14.78 0.37 -8.77
C GLY A 243 15.95 0.14 -9.73
N LEU A 244 16.59 1.21 -10.22
CA LEU A 244 17.74 1.09 -11.13
C LEU A 244 18.95 0.48 -10.41
N THR A 245 19.17 0.86 -9.15
CA THR A 245 20.20 0.26 -8.30
C THR A 245 19.97 -1.25 -8.16
N VAL A 246 18.73 -1.65 -7.87
CA VAL A 246 18.37 -3.07 -7.76
C VAL A 246 18.55 -3.79 -9.10
N ALA A 247 18.06 -3.24 -10.22
CA ALA A 247 18.24 -3.85 -11.53
C ALA A 247 19.71 -4.08 -11.89
N ARG A 248 20.60 -3.12 -11.57
CA ARG A 248 22.05 -3.30 -11.75
C ARG A 248 22.63 -4.34 -10.80
N ALA A 249 22.10 -4.51 -9.60
CA ALA A 249 22.52 -5.56 -8.69
C ALA A 249 22.21 -6.97 -9.25
N PHE A 250 21.14 -7.13 -10.03
CA PHE A 250 20.89 -8.37 -10.79
C PHE A 250 21.86 -8.54 -11.96
N LEU A 251 22.06 -7.48 -12.76
CA LEU A 251 22.82 -7.58 -14.02
C LEU A 251 24.33 -7.70 -13.80
N ASN A 252 24.89 -6.96 -12.84
CA ASN A 252 26.34 -6.88 -12.65
C ASN A 252 27.02 -8.26 -12.41
N PRO A 253 26.50 -9.15 -11.53
CA PRO A 253 27.09 -10.48 -11.34
C PRO A 253 26.97 -11.36 -12.59
N VAL A 254 25.86 -11.27 -13.33
CA VAL A 254 25.65 -12.03 -14.58
C VAL A 254 26.59 -11.56 -15.68
N GLU A 255 26.75 -10.24 -15.85
CA GLU A 255 27.67 -9.65 -16.84
C GLU A 255 29.14 -9.98 -16.54
N ARG A 256 29.52 -10.11 -15.27
CA ARG A 256 30.86 -10.53 -14.83
C ARG A 256 31.10 -12.04 -14.92
N GLY A 257 30.04 -12.83 -15.04
CA GLY A 257 30.09 -14.30 -14.99
C GLY A 257 30.23 -14.86 -13.57
N ASP A 258 29.98 -14.04 -12.54
CA ASP A 258 30.04 -14.42 -11.13
C ASP A 258 28.79 -15.23 -10.70
N ALA A 259 27.65 -15.03 -11.38
CA ALA A 259 26.40 -15.73 -11.12
C ALA A 259 25.57 -15.93 -12.40
N THR A 260 24.58 -16.84 -12.35
CA THR A 260 23.55 -16.96 -13.38
C THR A 260 22.23 -16.41 -12.88
N MET A 261 21.30 -16.10 -13.80
CA MET A 261 19.93 -15.72 -13.41
C MET A 261 19.20 -16.81 -12.60
N GLU A 262 19.58 -18.07 -12.76
CA GLU A 262 19.02 -19.18 -11.98
C GLU A 262 19.51 -19.15 -10.52
N VAL A 263 20.78 -18.80 -10.29
CA VAL A 263 21.32 -18.58 -8.94
C VAL A 263 20.60 -17.43 -8.25
N LEU A 264 20.40 -16.30 -8.95
CA LEU A 264 19.65 -15.16 -8.41
C LEU A 264 18.18 -15.52 -8.13
N ARG A 265 17.59 -16.41 -8.94
CA ARG A 265 16.24 -16.94 -8.70
C ARG A 265 16.18 -17.84 -7.48
N ALA A 266 17.16 -18.73 -7.32
CA ALA A 266 17.25 -19.59 -6.15
C ALA A 266 17.45 -18.77 -4.86
N SER A 267 18.17 -17.64 -4.92
CA SER A 267 18.35 -16.73 -3.78
C SER A 267 17.14 -15.85 -3.47
N GLY A 268 16.11 -15.84 -4.33
CA GLY A 268 14.89 -15.07 -4.15
C GLY A 268 15.05 -13.56 -4.29
N MET A 269 16.03 -13.12 -5.10
CA MET A 269 16.32 -11.69 -5.25
C MET A 269 15.11 -10.89 -5.82
N GLY A 270 14.28 -11.52 -6.65
CA GLY A 270 13.07 -10.93 -7.22
C GLY A 270 12.00 -10.64 -6.17
N GLU A 271 11.81 -11.58 -5.25
CA GLU A 271 10.91 -11.47 -4.11
C GLU A 271 11.32 -10.32 -3.19
N ILE A 272 12.63 -10.17 -2.93
CA ILE A 272 13.18 -9.06 -2.16
C ILE A 272 12.90 -7.72 -2.85
N ALA A 273 13.14 -7.63 -4.16
CA ALA A 273 12.89 -6.41 -4.92
C ALA A 273 11.41 -5.97 -4.84
N TRP A 274 10.49 -6.91 -5.07
CA TRP A 274 9.05 -6.63 -4.96
C TRP A 274 8.64 -6.20 -3.54
N ARG A 275 9.20 -6.87 -2.52
CA ARG A 275 8.94 -6.53 -1.12
C ARG A 275 9.42 -5.13 -0.77
N ILE A 276 10.59 -4.71 -1.22
CA ILE A 276 11.10 -3.34 -1.00
C ILE A 276 10.09 -2.29 -1.50
N LEU A 277 9.60 -2.47 -2.74
CA LEU A 277 8.58 -1.58 -3.30
C LEU A 277 7.30 -1.57 -2.46
N ARG A 278 6.80 -2.76 -2.11
CA ARG A 278 5.59 -2.93 -1.30
C ARG A 278 5.73 -2.24 0.05
N ASP A 279 6.83 -2.48 0.75
CA ASP A 279 7.07 -1.97 2.08
C ASP A 279 7.21 -0.44 2.07
N GLN A 280 7.85 0.13 1.05
CA GLN A 280 7.92 1.57 0.85
C GLN A 280 6.54 2.18 0.55
N MET A 281 5.74 1.52 -0.28
CA MET A 281 4.43 2.03 -0.70
C MET A 281 3.40 2.00 0.44
N PHE A 282 3.44 0.98 1.29
CA PHE A 282 2.49 0.82 2.39
C PHE A 282 3.01 1.30 3.76
N GLY A 283 4.31 1.64 3.86
CA GLY A 283 4.95 1.90 5.15
C GLY A 283 4.93 0.66 6.04
N THR A 284 5.22 -0.51 5.44
CA THR A 284 5.14 -1.82 6.12
C THR A 284 6.50 -2.48 6.30
N GLY A 285 7.57 -1.69 6.28
CA GLY A 285 8.92 -2.16 6.55
C GLY A 285 9.11 -2.62 7.99
N ILE A 286 10.31 -3.12 8.28
CA ILE A 286 10.66 -3.58 9.63
C ILE A 286 10.60 -2.42 10.62
N GLU A 287 11.13 -1.25 10.27
CA GLU A 287 11.19 -0.11 11.19
C GLU A 287 9.80 0.37 11.59
N GLU A 288 8.89 0.47 10.63
CA GLU A 288 7.49 0.82 10.89
C GLU A 288 6.80 -0.24 11.74
N ALA A 289 7.06 -1.53 11.49
CA ALA A 289 6.49 -2.63 12.28
C ALA A 289 6.98 -2.60 13.74
N LEU A 290 8.27 -2.35 13.96
CA LEU A 290 8.87 -2.24 15.30
C LEU A 290 8.30 -1.03 16.06
N ALA A 291 8.21 0.12 15.39
CA ALA A 291 7.62 1.32 15.98
C ALA A 291 6.13 1.14 16.33
N ALA A 292 5.37 0.43 15.50
CA ALA A 292 3.98 0.08 15.80
C ALA A 292 3.88 -0.90 16.98
N LEU A 293 4.81 -1.85 17.07
CA LEU A 293 4.84 -2.87 18.12
C LEU A 293 5.08 -2.27 19.51
N ASP A 294 5.92 -1.23 19.62
CA ASP A 294 6.14 -0.50 20.88
C ASP A 294 4.83 0.05 21.49
N GLY A 295 3.88 0.44 20.64
CA GLY A 295 2.59 0.97 21.09
C GLY A 295 1.62 -0.08 21.64
N VAL A 296 1.85 -1.35 21.35
CA VAL A 296 0.89 -2.45 21.65
C VAL A 296 1.53 -3.64 22.37
N MET A 297 2.83 -3.59 22.67
CA MET A 297 3.54 -4.70 23.27
C MET A 297 2.95 -5.10 24.65
N PRO A 298 2.65 -6.39 24.89
CA PRO A 298 2.25 -6.86 26.20
C PRO A 298 3.34 -6.61 27.26
N ALA A 299 2.92 -6.27 28.48
CA ALA A 299 3.87 -5.94 29.56
C ALA A 299 4.88 -7.06 29.85
N GLU A 300 4.44 -8.33 29.82
CA GLU A 300 5.33 -9.49 30.01
C GLU A 300 6.42 -9.57 28.94
N LEU A 301 6.05 -9.29 27.69
CA LEU A 301 6.99 -9.26 26.57
C LEU A 301 7.99 -8.12 26.74
N ALA A 302 7.50 -6.90 27.02
CA ALA A 302 8.34 -5.73 27.25
C ALA A 302 9.33 -5.92 28.42
N GLU A 303 8.89 -6.49 29.54
CA GLU A 303 9.74 -6.80 30.70
C GLU A 303 10.80 -7.88 30.41
N SER A 304 10.60 -8.67 29.36
CA SER A 304 11.54 -9.72 28.96
C SER A 304 12.60 -9.25 27.96
N MET A 305 12.39 -8.11 27.32
CA MET A 305 13.33 -7.51 26.38
C MET A 305 14.56 -6.95 27.07
N ARG A 306 15.68 -6.95 26.35
CA ARG A 306 16.93 -6.34 26.79
C ARG A 306 17.08 -4.96 26.21
N ASP A 307 17.97 -4.16 26.81
CA ASP A 307 18.30 -2.85 26.30
C ASP A 307 18.81 -2.95 24.84
N PRO A 308 18.47 -1.99 23.97
CA PRO A 308 18.94 -1.96 22.59
C PRO A 308 20.46 -1.82 22.50
N LEU A 309 21.03 -2.32 21.40
CA LEU A 309 22.37 -1.92 20.98
C LEU A 309 22.35 -0.50 20.41
N ASP A 310 23.48 0.20 20.50
CA ASP A 310 23.66 1.40 19.68
C ASP A 310 23.75 1.01 18.18
N GLY A 311 23.51 1.99 17.31
CA GLY A 311 23.42 1.73 15.87
C GLY A 311 24.71 1.19 15.24
N GLU A 312 25.87 1.55 15.77
CA GLU A 312 27.17 1.07 15.28
C GLU A 312 27.33 -0.40 15.67
N ALA A 313 27.16 -0.74 16.95
CA ALA A 313 27.23 -2.11 17.45
C ALA A 313 26.19 -3.04 16.80
N ALA A 314 24.97 -2.55 16.54
CA ALA A 314 23.94 -3.31 15.84
C ALA A 314 24.33 -3.60 14.38
N SER A 315 24.90 -2.61 13.68
CA SER A 315 25.33 -2.75 12.28
C SER A 315 26.56 -3.65 12.09
N GLU A 316 27.44 -3.72 13.09
CA GLU A 316 28.62 -4.59 13.10
C GLU A 316 28.29 -6.01 13.60
N SER A 317 27.10 -6.21 14.16
CA SER A 317 26.67 -7.52 14.65
C SER A 317 26.40 -8.48 13.50
N ARG A 318 26.41 -9.78 13.81
CA ARG A 318 26.08 -10.83 12.84
C ARG A 318 24.57 -11.09 12.71
N GLY A 319 23.74 -10.43 13.53
CA GLY A 319 22.28 -10.59 13.50
C GLY A 319 21.58 -9.51 12.65
N GLU A 320 20.25 -9.50 12.69
CA GLU A 320 19.47 -8.47 12.00
C GLU A 320 19.58 -7.13 12.76
N GLY A 321 20.41 -6.22 12.23
CA GLY A 321 20.80 -4.98 12.91
C GLY A 321 19.62 -4.09 13.31
N ARG A 322 18.55 -4.02 12.51
CA ARG A 322 17.35 -3.21 12.86
C ARG A 322 16.63 -3.73 14.10
N ILE A 323 16.57 -5.05 14.27
CA ILE A 323 15.98 -5.66 15.47
C ILE A 323 16.89 -5.48 16.68
N LEU A 324 18.20 -5.65 16.51
CA LEU A 324 19.15 -5.52 17.61
C LEU A 324 19.30 -4.06 18.10
N ALA A 325 19.12 -3.08 17.20
CA ALA A 325 19.00 -1.67 17.54
C ALA A 325 17.69 -1.33 18.27
N TRP A 326 16.67 -2.18 18.17
CA TRP A 326 15.41 -2.05 18.90
C TRP A 326 15.46 -2.73 20.27
N HIS A 327 15.90 -3.98 20.33
CA HIS A 327 16.19 -4.73 21.55
C HIS A 327 17.30 -5.76 21.28
N ASP A 328 18.35 -5.81 22.13
CA ASP A 328 19.41 -6.83 22.04
C ASP A 328 18.93 -8.18 22.59
N GLY A 329 17.89 -8.73 21.99
CA GLY A 329 17.31 -10.00 22.36
C GLY A 329 16.41 -9.96 23.60
N GLN A 330 16.10 -11.17 24.08
CA GLN A 330 15.11 -11.41 25.11
C GLN A 330 15.66 -12.39 26.16
N ARG A 331 15.14 -12.38 27.40
CA ARG A 331 15.55 -13.34 28.45
C ARG A 331 15.28 -14.79 28.02
N PRO A 332 16.22 -15.74 28.24
CA PRO A 332 15.97 -17.17 28.00
C PRO A 332 14.70 -17.68 28.69
N GLY A 333 13.96 -18.55 28.00
CA GLY A 333 12.71 -19.15 28.48
C GLY A 333 11.49 -18.22 28.52
N SER A 334 11.53 -17.05 27.88
CA SER A 334 10.41 -16.10 27.87
C SER A 334 9.68 -15.96 26.52
N GLY A 335 9.96 -16.84 25.55
CA GLY A 335 9.38 -16.74 24.21
C GLY A 335 7.86 -16.92 24.15
N ASP A 336 7.24 -17.53 25.18
CA ASP A 336 5.78 -17.63 25.30
C ASP A 336 5.08 -16.26 25.34
N ALA A 337 5.80 -15.19 25.75
CA ALA A 337 5.29 -13.83 25.80
C ALA A 337 4.90 -13.27 24.42
N TRP A 338 5.40 -13.86 23.32
CA TRP A 338 4.98 -13.53 21.95
C TRP A 338 3.60 -14.11 21.59
N GLY A 339 3.04 -15.01 22.40
CA GLY A 339 1.77 -15.67 22.12
C GLY A 339 1.81 -16.64 20.92
N ILE A 340 3.00 -17.11 20.55
CA ILE A 340 3.22 -17.99 19.39
C ILE A 340 3.45 -19.43 19.79
N ALA A 341 3.03 -20.35 18.92
CA ALA A 341 3.37 -21.75 19.08
C ALA A 341 4.89 -21.93 18.97
N GLY A 342 5.48 -22.64 19.94
CA GLY A 342 6.89 -22.99 19.94
C GLY A 342 7.78 -22.12 20.84
N GLY A 343 7.26 -21.08 21.49
CA GLY A 343 8.00 -20.35 22.53
C GLY A 343 9.29 -19.69 22.02
N PHE A 344 9.30 -19.18 20.79
CA PHE A 344 10.46 -18.49 20.23
C PHE A 344 10.68 -17.14 20.91
N ARG A 345 11.93 -16.82 21.23
CA ARG A 345 12.38 -15.54 21.79
C ARG A 345 13.44 -14.89 20.91
N LEU A 346 13.59 -13.58 21.00
CA LEU A 346 14.67 -12.87 20.29
C LEU A 346 16.05 -13.32 20.82
N MET A 347 16.96 -13.59 19.91
CA MET A 347 18.37 -13.86 20.23
C MET A 347 19.10 -12.54 20.47
N THR A 348 20.03 -12.55 21.42
CA THR A 348 21.00 -11.46 21.60
C THR A 348 22.08 -11.52 20.50
N SER A 349 22.71 -10.40 20.21
CA SER A 349 23.89 -10.33 19.32
C SER A 349 25.00 -11.30 19.75
N ALA A 350 25.23 -11.46 21.05
CA ALA A 350 26.20 -12.40 21.61
C ALA A 350 25.83 -13.87 21.35
N GLU A 351 24.55 -14.22 21.44
CA GLU A 351 24.06 -15.57 21.12
C GLU A 351 24.17 -15.89 19.63
N VAL A 352 23.88 -14.90 18.78
CA VAL A 352 24.06 -15.06 17.32
C VAL A 352 25.54 -15.30 17.01
N ALA A 353 26.44 -14.48 17.56
CA ALA A 353 27.88 -14.64 17.34
C ALA A 353 28.44 -15.98 17.85
N ASP A 354 28.02 -16.42 19.05
CA ASP A 354 28.43 -17.74 19.58
C ASP A 354 27.93 -18.89 18.70
N MET A 355 26.67 -18.82 18.24
CA MET A 355 26.08 -19.84 17.38
C MET A 355 26.83 -19.95 16.05
N GLU A 356 27.10 -18.82 15.39
CA GLU A 356 27.84 -18.84 14.13
C GLU A 356 29.29 -19.33 14.32
N GLU A 357 29.99 -18.90 15.37
CA GLU A 357 31.34 -19.39 15.66
C GLU A 357 31.35 -20.91 15.91
N ARG A 358 30.29 -21.46 16.51
CA ARG A 358 30.12 -22.90 16.70
C ARG A 358 29.85 -23.64 15.38
N ILE A 359 29.03 -23.08 14.49
CA ILE A 359 28.77 -23.63 13.16
C ILE A 359 30.08 -23.63 12.34
N GLU A 360 30.82 -22.52 12.33
CA GLU A 360 32.09 -22.40 11.61
C GLU A 360 33.16 -23.38 12.12
N ARG A 361 33.23 -23.57 13.45
CA ARG A 361 34.24 -24.42 14.08
C ARG A 361 33.98 -25.92 13.88
N SER A 362 32.72 -26.33 13.80
CA SER A 362 32.31 -27.74 13.77
C SER A 362 31.08 -27.93 12.88
N PRO A 363 31.18 -27.69 11.55
CA PRO A 363 30.03 -27.75 10.64
C PRO A 363 29.37 -29.13 10.59
N GLU A 364 30.12 -30.20 10.88
CA GLU A 364 29.61 -31.58 10.97
C GLU A 364 28.60 -31.79 12.10
N ASP A 365 28.65 -30.99 13.16
CA ASP A 365 27.70 -31.00 14.27
C ASP A 365 26.42 -30.22 13.94
N TRP A 366 26.44 -29.51 12.81
CA TRP A 366 25.42 -28.55 12.36
C TRP A 366 25.04 -28.81 10.89
N PRO A 367 24.69 -30.05 10.50
CA PRO A 367 24.46 -30.41 9.09
C PRO A 367 23.29 -29.65 8.45
N GLN A 368 22.36 -29.11 9.25
CA GLN A 368 21.27 -28.25 8.79
C GLN A 368 21.72 -26.82 8.42
N TRP A 369 22.99 -26.49 8.66
CA TRP A 369 23.61 -25.20 8.35
C TRP A 369 24.78 -25.33 7.37
N SER A 370 25.08 -26.55 6.90
CA SER A 370 26.31 -26.86 6.16
C SER A 370 26.23 -26.59 4.64
N THR A 371 25.27 -25.78 4.19
CA THR A 371 25.12 -25.40 2.79
C THR A 371 26.06 -24.22 2.51
N GLU A 372 27.20 -24.49 1.86
CA GLU A 372 28.26 -23.49 1.55
C GLU A 372 27.76 -22.21 0.85
N ASP A 373 26.55 -22.25 0.27
CA ASP A 373 25.94 -21.17 -0.50
C ASP A 373 24.69 -20.54 0.15
N GLU A 374 24.32 -20.91 1.38
CA GLU A 374 23.09 -20.42 2.01
C GLU A 374 23.36 -19.24 2.95
N TYR A 375 23.02 -18.03 2.48
CA TYR A 375 22.97 -16.86 3.34
C TYR A 375 21.73 -16.94 4.24
N PHE A 376 21.94 -16.89 5.55
CA PHE A 376 20.87 -16.78 6.54
C PHE A 376 21.22 -15.77 7.62
N THR A 377 20.20 -15.23 8.28
CA THR A 377 20.36 -14.38 9.47
C THR A 377 19.55 -14.96 10.62
N LEU A 378 20.21 -15.25 11.75
CA LEU A 378 19.57 -15.75 12.97
C LEU A 378 18.82 -14.62 13.68
N ILE A 379 17.56 -14.87 14.05
CA ILE A 379 16.70 -13.84 14.67
C ILE A 379 16.10 -14.34 15.99
N LEU A 380 15.42 -15.49 15.98
CA LEU A 380 14.77 -16.06 17.18
C LEU A 380 15.21 -17.49 17.44
N THR A 381 15.12 -17.92 18.70
CA THR A 381 15.31 -19.32 19.14
C THR A 381 14.22 -19.76 20.11
N ASP A 382 13.85 -21.04 20.08
CA ASP A 382 12.93 -21.66 21.05
C ASP A 382 13.65 -22.24 22.28
N ASP A 383 14.96 -22.00 22.44
CA ASP A 383 15.83 -22.57 23.48
C ASP A 383 15.92 -24.11 23.48
N ALA A 384 15.23 -24.80 22.55
CA ALA A 384 15.19 -26.25 22.39
C ALA A 384 15.89 -26.72 21.10
N GLY A 385 16.60 -25.82 20.41
CA GLY A 385 17.36 -26.10 19.18
C GLY A 385 16.60 -25.80 17.89
N GLY A 386 15.44 -25.14 17.97
CA GLY A 386 14.77 -24.52 16.83
C GLY A 386 15.13 -23.04 16.70
N TYR A 387 15.16 -22.56 15.46
CA TYR A 387 15.51 -21.18 15.11
C TYR A 387 14.52 -20.60 14.09
N LEU A 388 14.22 -19.31 14.23
CA LEU A 388 13.66 -18.52 13.13
C LEU A 388 14.78 -17.72 12.49
N ILE A 389 14.92 -17.90 11.18
CA ILE A 389 15.97 -17.30 10.36
C ILE A 389 15.37 -16.57 9.17
N GLU A 390 16.02 -15.49 8.74
CA GLU A 390 15.78 -14.96 7.40
C GLU A 390 16.59 -15.78 6.41
N GLY A 391 15.93 -16.43 5.46
CA GLY A 391 16.54 -17.26 4.42
C GLY A 391 16.39 -16.68 3.01
N PRO A 392 16.56 -17.50 1.96
CA PRO A 392 16.46 -17.05 0.58
C PRO A 392 15.14 -16.34 0.27
N GLY A 393 15.21 -15.23 -0.46
CA GLY A 393 14.10 -14.33 -0.73
C GLY A 393 13.66 -13.49 0.46
N GLY A 394 14.47 -13.49 1.53
CA GLY A 394 14.16 -12.84 2.78
C GLY A 394 13.01 -13.47 3.56
N ARG A 395 12.67 -14.73 3.25
CA ARG A 395 11.57 -15.44 3.91
C ARG A 395 11.95 -15.74 5.34
N LEU A 396 11.00 -15.61 6.26
CA LEU A 396 11.20 -16.05 7.64
C LEU A 396 10.94 -17.56 7.71
N LEU A 397 11.99 -18.33 7.97
CA LEU A 397 11.96 -19.79 8.00
C LEU A 397 12.18 -20.29 9.43
N GLN A 398 11.44 -21.33 9.80
CA GLN A 398 11.67 -22.13 10.99
C GLN A 398 12.58 -23.31 10.62
N ARG A 399 13.78 -23.32 11.17
CA ARG A 399 14.79 -24.38 11.01
C ARG A 399 14.93 -25.18 12.29
N ARG A 400 14.96 -26.51 12.16
CA ARG A 400 15.14 -27.47 13.27
C ARG A 400 16.01 -28.63 12.82
N ASP A 401 16.76 -29.20 13.75
CA ASP A 401 17.57 -30.40 13.45
C ASP A 401 16.68 -31.56 12.97
N GLY A 402 17.15 -32.25 11.92
CA GLY A 402 16.47 -33.40 11.32
C GLY A 402 15.12 -33.11 10.63
N ALA A 403 14.72 -31.84 10.46
CA ALA A 403 13.45 -31.47 9.83
C ALA A 403 13.68 -30.49 8.66
N PRO A 404 12.86 -30.54 7.61
CA PRO A 404 12.90 -29.53 6.56
C PRO A 404 12.43 -28.18 7.11
N ASP A 405 13.01 -27.11 6.59
CA ASP A 405 12.59 -25.75 6.91
C ASP A 405 11.10 -25.55 6.61
N ARG A 406 10.44 -24.81 7.50
CA ARG A 406 9.04 -24.41 7.33
C ARG A 406 8.95 -22.90 7.28
N GLN A 407 8.28 -22.36 6.27
CA GLN A 407 8.05 -20.93 6.21
C GLN A 407 7.13 -20.50 7.37
N ALA A 408 7.64 -19.62 8.23
CA ALA A 408 6.89 -19.03 9.34
C ALA A 408 6.14 -17.77 8.90
N ALA A 409 6.73 -16.98 8.00
CA ALA A 409 6.11 -15.81 7.40
C ALA A 409 6.77 -15.46 6.04
N PRO A 410 6.11 -14.68 5.16
CA PRO A 410 6.73 -14.18 3.92
C PRO A 410 7.98 -13.32 4.15
N SER A 411 8.03 -12.63 5.28
CA SER A 411 9.19 -11.85 5.73
C SER A 411 9.15 -11.66 7.24
N ILE A 412 10.25 -11.15 7.78
CA ILE A 412 10.33 -10.72 9.17
C ILE A 412 9.40 -9.52 9.47
N ALA A 413 9.27 -8.57 8.53
CA ALA A 413 8.35 -7.45 8.66
C ALA A 413 6.89 -7.92 8.71
N ASP A 414 6.54 -8.89 7.84
CA ASP A 414 5.20 -9.49 7.85
C ASP A 414 4.91 -10.21 9.17
N TRP A 415 5.89 -10.94 9.72
CA TRP A 415 5.75 -11.57 11.02
C TRP A 415 5.56 -10.55 12.15
N LEU A 416 6.29 -9.43 12.13
CA LEU A 416 6.15 -8.35 13.11
C LEU A 416 4.78 -7.68 13.03
N TRP A 417 4.28 -7.37 11.83
CA TRP A 417 2.93 -6.84 11.64
C TRP A 417 1.84 -7.82 12.10
N ASP A 418 2.04 -9.12 11.90
CA ASP A 418 1.15 -10.15 12.47
C ASP A 418 1.15 -10.14 14.01
N ARG A 419 2.22 -9.67 14.66
CA ARG A 419 2.26 -9.45 16.12
C ARG A 419 1.59 -8.16 16.53
N VAL A 420 1.81 -7.06 15.79
CA VAL A 420 1.10 -5.80 16.00
C VAL A 420 -0.41 -6.04 15.97
N ALA A 421 -0.93 -6.70 14.92
CA ALA A 421 -2.33 -7.04 14.80
C ALA A 421 -2.83 -7.95 15.93
N ALA A 422 -2.08 -8.99 16.29
CA ALA A 422 -2.45 -9.92 17.36
C ALA A 422 -2.51 -9.25 18.74
N PHE A 423 -1.72 -8.19 18.97
CA PHE A 423 -1.74 -7.39 20.18
C PHE A 423 -2.73 -6.22 20.14
N GLY A 424 -3.55 -6.12 19.08
CA GLY A 424 -4.62 -5.14 18.96
C GLY A 424 -4.20 -3.82 18.31
N GLY A 425 -3.03 -3.77 17.66
CA GLY A 425 -2.60 -2.66 16.82
C GLY A 425 -3.28 -2.65 15.45
N GLU A 426 -3.21 -1.50 14.79
CA GLU A 426 -3.65 -1.34 13.40
C GLU A 426 -2.61 -1.92 12.45
N ASP A 427 -3.04 -2.78 11.52
CA ASP A 427 -2.21 -3.32 10.45
C ASP A 427 -2.53 -2.59 9.14
N PRO A 428 -1.57 -1.82 8.57
CA PRO A 428 -1.80 -1.05 7.36
C PRO A 428 -1.73 -1.90 6.09
N ARG A 429 -1.35 -3.19 6.17
CA ARG A 429 -1.21 -4.05 4.99
C ARG A 429 -2.58 -4.34 4.34
N PRO A 430 -2.65 -4.34 3.00
CA PRO A 430 -3.84 -4.82 2.30
C PRO A 430 -4.18 -6.26 2.67
N ALA A 431 -5.45 -6.50 3.00
CA ALA A 431 -5.97 -7.83 3.34
C ALA A 431 -5.22 -8.54 4.48
N GLY A 432 -4.82 -7.77 5.51
CA GLY A 432 -4.09 -8.19 6.72
C GLY A 432 -4.00 -9.70 6.84
N HIS A 433 -2.82 -10.24 6.49
CA HIS A 433 -2.62 -11.64 6.15
C HIS A 433 -3.50 -12.55 7.02
N VAL A 434 -4.61 -13.04 6.45
CA VAL A 434 -5.31 -14.18 7.02
C VAL A 434 -4.27 -15.27 6.96
N ALA A 435 -3.59 -15.52 8.09
CA ALA A 435 -2.62 -16.56 8.25
C ALA A 435 -3.26 -17.83 7.68
N GLY A 436 -2.88 -18.17 6.45
CA GLY A 436 -3.36 -19.37 5.81
C GLY A 436 -2.97 -20.48 6.75
N ASP A 437 -3.98 -21.18 7.27
CA ASP A 437 -3.83 -22.33 8.14
C ASP A 437 -2.57 -23.12 7.73
N ALA A 438 -1.51 -22.99 8.53
CA ALA A 438 -0.33 -23.85 8.47
C ALA A 438 -0.67 -25.29 8.92
N SER A 439 -1.95 -25.63 8.94
CA SER A 439 -2.50 -26.98 9.06
C SER A 439 -3.12 -27.41 7.73
N GLY A 440 -2.28 -27.90 6.81
CA GLY A 440 -2.71 -28.91 5.84
C GLY A 440 -2.60 -28.52 4.37
N SER A 441 -1.38 -28.60 3.82
CA SER A 441 -1.13 -29.08 2.46
C SER A 441 0.32 -29.54 2.35
N ALA A 442 0.62 -30.63 3.06
CA ALA A 442 1.76 -31.47 2.73
C ALA A 442 1.39 -32.28 1.50
N GLU A 443 1.59 -31.73 0.29
CA GLU A 443 1.68 -32.52 -0.92
C GLU A 443 2.41 -31.72 -2.02
N GLY A 444 3.64 -32.12 -2.35
CA GLY A 444 4.21 -31.86 -3.68
C GLY A 444 5.41 -30.91 -3.80
N GLY A 445 6.26 -30.74 -2.79
CA GLY A 445 7.58 -30.13 -2.96
C GLY A 445 8.65 -31.19 -3.20
N THR A 446 9.18 -31.30 -4.42
CA THR A 446 10.36 -32.12 -4.72
C THR A 446 11.53 -31.64 -3.85
N PRO A 447 12.23 -32.52 -3.12
CA PRO A 447 13.39 -32.10 -2.34
C PRO A 447 14.49 -31.62 -3.29
N VAL A 448 14.91 -30.37 -3.13
CA VAL A 448 16.22 -29.93 -3.60
C VAL A 448 17.24 -30.72 -2.79
N ARG A 449 18.10 -31.45 -3.49
CA ARG A 449 19.21 -32.23 -2.93
C ARG A 449 20.48 -31.43 -2.98
#